data_AF-A0ABC8L2A1-F1
#
_entry.id   AF-A0ABC8L2A1-F1
#
_cell.length_a   1.000
_cell.length_b   1.000
_cell.length_c   1.000
_cell.angle_alpha   90.00
_cell.angle_beta   90.00
_cell.angle_gamma   90.00
#
_symmetry.space_group_name_H-M   'P 1'
#
loop_
_entity.id
_entity.type
_entity.pdbx_description
1 polymer ?
#
loop_
_entity_poly.entity_id
_entity_poly.type
_entity_poly.pdbx_seq_one_letter_code
_entity_poly.pdbx_strand_id
1 'polypeptide(L)'
;MHRTTNEFGLYKVAITSLDCTDVDSLASSCQASLVGRRRSSSDLSCNVPGYRTTTDQVVFKSKRSNLCIYEFYALNFRPFKRDLALCGKK
;
A
#
# COMPACT_ATOMS: atom_id res chain seq x y z
N MET A 1 -1.56 -12.21 6.29
CA MET A 1 -2.22 -11.26 7.23
C MET A 1 -3.13 -10.33 6.43
N HIS A 2 -4.42 -10.26 6.71
CA HIS A 2 -5.33 -9.28 6.08
C HIS A 2 -5.49 -8.05 6.97
N ARG A 3 -5.19 -6.88 6.43
CA ARG A 3 -5.37 -5.58 7.10
C ARG A 3 -6.28 -4.70 6.26
N THR A 4 -6.83 -3.68 6.89
CA THR A 4 -7.64 -2.68 6.22
C THR A 4 -7.00 -1.32 6.45
N THR A 5 -7.07 -0.48 5.42
CA THR A 5 -6.71 0.92 5.50
C THR A 5 -7.63 1.68 6.47
N ASN A 6 -7.10 2.73 7.09
CA ASN A 6 -7.90 3.68 7.84
C ASN A 6 -8.67 4.64 6.89
N GLU A 7 -9.34 5.64 7.47
CA GLU A 7 -10.10 6.67 6.74
C GLU A 7 -9.26 7.50 5.76
N PHE A 8 -7.93 7.55 5.96
CA PHE A 8 -6.99 8.24 5.08
C PHE A 8 -6.36 7.33 4.02
N GLY A 9 -6.78 6.06 3.92
CA GLY A 9 -6.19 5.10 2.98
C GLY A 9 -4.84 4.51 3.42
N LEU A 10 -4.40 4.76 4.65
CA LEU A 10 -3.14 4.23 5.19
C LEU A 10 -3.37 2.91 5.90
N TYR A 11 -2.53 1.92 5.62
CA TYR A 11 -2.44 0.68 6.41
C TYR A 11 -1.10 0.65 7.15
N LYS A 12 -1.10 0.06 8.34
CA LYS A 12 0.10 -0.11 9.16
C LYS A 12 0.20 -1.56 9.58
N VAL A 13 1.38 -2.15 9.43
CA VAL A 13 1.69 -3.49 9.92
C VAL A 13 2.85 -3.35 10.89
N ALA A 14 2.62 -3.74 12.15
CA ALA A 14 3.71 -3.90 13.10
C ALA A 14 4.45 -5.19 12.73
N ILE A 15 5.65 -5.04 12.18
CA ILE A 15 6.58 -6.12 11.97
C ILE A 15 7.59 -6.04 13.12
N THR A 16 7.73 -7.10 13.90
CA THR A 16 8.85 -7.23 14.83
C THR A 16 10.13 -7.34 14.01
N SER A 17 10.82 -6.22 13.82
CA SER A 17 12.01 -6.15 12.97
C SER A 17 13.23 -6.69 13.70
N LEU A 18 14.01 -7.55 13.02
CA LEU A 18 15.44 -7.70 13.21
C LEU A 18 16.13 -6.38 12.79
N ASP A 19 17.34 -6.11 13.26
CA ASP A 19 18.03 -4.82 13.06
C ASP A 19 17.91 -4.23 11.64
N CYS A 20 17.85 -2.89 11.56
CA CYS A 20 17.78 -2.12 10.30
C CYS A 20 19.01 -2.25 9.40
N THR A 21 19.89 -3.21 9.68
CA THR A 21 21.10 -3.53 8.95
C THR A 21 20.85 -4.57 7.86
N ASP A 22 19.73 -5.30 7.93
CA ASP A 22 19.38 -6.36 6.97
C ASP A 22 18.24 -5.96 6.02
N VAL A 23 18.24 -4.67 5.64
CA VAL A 23 17.20 -4.05 4.81
C VAL A 23 17.11 -4.72 3.45
N ASP A 24 18.25 -5.11 2.89
CA ASP A 24 18.32 -5.79 1.59
C ASP A 24 17.72 -7.21 1.64
N SER A 25 17.85 -7.91 2.78
CA SER A 25 17.27 -9.26 2.94
C SER A 25 15.76 -9.19 3.16
N LEU A 26 15.26 -8.20 3.91
CA LEU A 26 13.82 -8.02 4.14
C LEU A 26 13.09 -7.45 2.91
N ALA A 27 13.75 -6.57 2.14
CA ALA A 27 13.22 -6.05 0.87
C ALA A 27 12.88 -7.16 -0.13
N SER A 28 13.62 -8.26 -0.09
CA SER A 28 13.44 -9.37 -1.02
C SER A 28 12.34 -10.38 -0.63
N SER A 29 11.80 -10.32 0.60
CA SER A 29 10.95 -11.39 1.16
C SER A 29 9.50 -11.00 1.44
N CYS A 30 9.17 -9.71 1.44
CA CYS A 30 7.83 -9.22 1.75
C CYS A 30 7.15 -8.54 0.54
N GLN A 31 5.90 -8.92 0.27
CA GLN A 31 5.06 -8.29 -0.76
C GLN A 31 3.74 -7.83 -0.16
N ALA A 32 3.28 -6.64 -0.54
CA ALA A 32 1.92 -6.20 -0.29
C ALA A 32 1.04 -6.48 -1.51
N SER A 33 -0.19 -6.97 -1.28
CA SER A 33 -1.18 -7.21 -2.32
C SER A 33 -2.55 -6.65 -1.93
N LEU A 34 -3.29 -6.15 -2.91
CA LEU A 34 -4.69 -5.76 -2.74
C LEU A 34 -5.53 -6.99 -2.48
N VAL A 35 -5.96 -7.12 -1.24
CA VAL A 35 -7.02 -8.04 -0.87
C VAL A 35 -8.34 -7.31 -1.10
N GLY A 36 -9.31 -7.99 -1.73
CA GLY A 36 -10.51 -7.39 -2.30
C GLY A 36 -11.21 -6.33 -1.44
N ARG A 37 -11.96 -5.45 -2.10
CA ARG A 37 -12.61 -4.31 -1.44
C ARG A 37 -13.59 -4.78 -0.36
N ARG A 38 -13.58 -4.10 0.80
CA ARG A 38 -14.60 -4.34 1.84
C ARG A 38 -15.98 -4.09 1.24
N ARG A 39 -16.90 -5.05 1.45
CA ARG A 39 -18.30 -4.94 1.00
C ARG A 39 -19.05 -3.74 1.61
N SER A 40 -18.58 -3.22 2.74
CA SER A 40 -19.13 -2.02 3.38
C SER A 40 -18.73 -0.71 2.68
N SER A 41 -17.89 -0.78 1.65
CA SER A 41 -17.45 0.38 0.90
C SER A 41 -18.43 0.62 -0.25
N SER A 42 -19.24 1.67 -0.11
CA SER A 42 -20.40 1.99 -0.96
C SER A 42 -20.06 2.41 -2.39
N ASP A 43 -18.80 2.68 -2.71
CA ASP A 43 -18.42 3.25 -4.01
C ASP A 43 -18.20 2.15 -5.07
N LEU A 44 -19.28 1.53 -5.55
CA LEU A 44 -19.22 0.51 -6.62
C LEU A 44 -18.47 1.00 -7.87
N SER A 45 -18.32 2.32 -8.03
CA SER A 45 -17.62 2.94 -9.14
C SER A 45 -16.10 2.65 -9.17
N CYS A 46 -15.45 2.44 -8.02
CA CYS A 46 -13.99 2.34 -7.88
C CYS A 46 -13.52 0.94 -7.42
N ASN A 47 -13.83 -0.09 -8.21
CA ASN A 47 -13.66 -1.50 -7.82
C ASN A 47 -12.71 -2.30 -8.72
N VAL A 48 -12.15 -1.69 -9.76
CA VAL A 48 -11.20 -2.36 -10.65
C VAL A 48 -9.81 -2.23 -10.05
N PRO A 49 -9.07 -3.31 -9.79
CA PRO A 49 -7.71 -3.18 -9.29
C PRO A 49 -6.82 -2.45 -10.32
N GLY A 50 -6.14 -1.39 -9.90
CA GLY A 50 -5.08 -0.74 -10.66
C GLY A 50 -3.74 -1.38 -10.31
N TYR A 51 -2.97 -0.74 -9.42
CA TYR A 51 -1.75 -1.35 -8.87
C TYR A 51 -2.11 -2.41 -7.83
N ARG A 52 -1.90 -3.69 -8.18
CA ARG A 52 -2.35 -4.85 -7.38
C ARG A 52 -1.37 -5.30 -6.33
N THR A 53 -0.08 -5.25 -6.64
CA THR A 53 1.00 -5.79 -5.82
C THR A 53 2.18 -4.86 -5.84
N THR A 54 2.91 -4.79 -4.75
CA THR A 54 4.19 -4.08 -4.68
C THR A 54 5.18 -4.85 -3.83
N THR A 55 6.40 -4.94 -4.34
CA THR A 55 7.61 -5.34 -3.62
C THR A 55 8.53 -4.15 -3.40
N ASP A 56 8.32 -3.06 -4.15
CA ASP A 56 9.08 -1.84 -4.00
C ASP A 56 8.77 -1.21 -2.65
N GLN A 57 9.83 -0.89 -1.93
CA GLN A 57 9.76 -0.30 -0.60
C GLN A 57 10.79 0.83 -0.44
N VAL A 58 10.42 1.82 0.37
CA VAL A 58 11.31 2.85 0.87
C VAL A 58 11.54 2.56 2.34
N VAL A 59 12.80 2.54 2.76
CA VAL A 59 13.17 2.25 4.14
C VAL A 59 13.85 3.46 4.73
N PHE A 60 13.37 3.91 5.88
CA PHE A 60 13.97 5.02 6.59
C PHE A 60 13.96 4.77 8.10
N LYS A 61 15.04 5.17 8.75
CA LYS A 61 15.17 5.13 10.21
C LYS A 61 14.60 6.41 10.80
N SER A 62 13.50 6.28 11.55
CA SER A 62 12.91 7.39 12.28
C SER A 62 13.83 7.80 13.44
N LYS A 63 14.38 9.02 13.37
CA LYS A 63 15.23 9.57 14.44
C LYS A 63 14.47 9.73 15.77
N ARG A 64 13.16 9.99 15.71
CA ARG A 64 12.34 10.26 16.90
C ARG A 64 12.00 9.00 17.68
N SER A 65 11.73 7.90 16.99
CA SER A 65 11.31 6.64 17.62
C SER A 65 12.39 5.58 17.64
N ASN A 66 13.55 5.83 17.00
CA ASN A 66 14.60 4.83 16.76
C ASN A 66 14.10 3.54 16.08
N LEU A 67 12.96 3.61 15.39
CA LEU A 67 12.36 2.51 14.64
C LEU A 67 12.68 2.65 13.16
N CYS A 68 12.77 1.52 12.47
CA CYS A 68 12.81 1.49 11.02
C CYS A 68 11.41 1.34 10.45
N ILE A 69 11.10 2.27 9.56
CA ILE A 69 9.81 2.33 8.88
C ILE A 69 10.04 1.84 7.46
N TYR A 70 9.30 0.79 7.12
CA TYR A 70 9.23 0.22 5.79
C TYR A 70 7.94 0.70 5.16
N GLU A 71 8.07 1.47 4.09
CA GLU A 71 6.95 2.03 3.34
C GLU A 71 6.88 1.35 1.98
N PHE A 72 5.77 0.69 1.69
CA PHE A 72 5.51 0.12 0.37
C PHE A 72 4.86 1.16 -0.53
N TYR A 73 5.10 1.05 -1.84
CA TYR A 73 4.40 1.91 -2.81
C TYR A 73 2.88 1.76 -2.73
N ALA A 74 2.18 2.83 -3.06
CA ALA A 74 0.73 2.87 -2.97
C ALA A 74 0.07 1.89 -3.96
N LEU A 75 -0.85 1.09 -3.43
CA LEU A 75 -1.76 0.24 -4.21
C LEU A 75 -3.10 0.95 -4.38
N ASN A 76 -3.85 0.63 -5.44
CA ASN A 76 -5.14 1.27 -5.67
C ASN A 76 -6.19 0.41 -6.37
N PHE A 77 -7.44 0.75 -6.10
CA PHE A 77 -8.54 0.50 -7.02
C PHE A 77 -8.78 1.74 -7.86
N ARG A 78 -9.26 1.54 -9.07
CA ARG A 78 -9.61 2.58 -10.02
C ARG A 78 -11.03 2.36 -10.53
N PRO A 79 -11.66 3.40 -11.10
CA PRO A 79 -12.93 3.24 -11.76
C PRO A 79 -12.81 2.46 -13.07
N PHE A 80 -13.90 1.80 -13.46
CA PHE A 80 -13.96 1.04 -14.72
C PHE A 80 -13.81 1.96 -15.94
N LYS A 81 -14.39 3.15 -15.88
CA LYS A 81 -14.27 4.18 -16.92
C LYS A 81 -13.29 5.27 -16.47
N ARG A 82 -12.42 5.70 -17.38
CA ARG A 82 -11.57 6.88 -17.17
C ARG A 82 -12.45 8.12 -17.20
N ASP A 83 -12.31 8.96 -16.18
CA ASP A 83 -12.92 10.28 -16.18
C ASP A 83 -12.15 11.20 -17.12
N LEU A 84 -12.78 11.64 -18.21
CA LEU A 84 -12.15 12.51 -19.21
C LEU A 84 -12.08 13.97 -18.74
N ALA A 85 -12.94 14.39 -17.82
CA ALA A 85 -12.90 15.73 -17.24
C ALA A 85 -11.70 15.87 -16.29
N LEU A 86 -11.41 14.84 -15.50
CA LEU A 86 -10.28 14.84 -14.57
C LEU A 86 -8.95 14.45 -15.21
N CYS A 87 -8.95 13.43 -16.07
CA CYS A 87 -7.72 12.87 -16.63
C CYS A 87 -7.41 13.37 -18.05
N GLY A 88 -8.25 14.23 -18.63
CA GLY A 88 -8.11 14.70 -20.02
C GLY A 88 -8.38 13.62 -21.07
N LYS A 89 -8.56 14.07 -22.31
CA LYS A 89 -8.57 13.19 -23.50
C LYS A 89 -7.15 12.68 -23.75
N LYS A 90 -7.07 11.45 -24.25
CA LYS A 90 -5.80 10.87 -24.71
C LYS A 90 -5.29 11.60 -25.94
#